data_AF-U9UD18-F1
#
_entry.id   AF-U9UD18-F1
#
_cell.length_a   1.000
_cell.length_b   1.000
_cell.length_c   1.000
_cell.angle_alpha   90.00
_cell.angle_beta   90.00
_cell.angle_gamma   90.00
#
_symmetry.space_group_name_H-M   'P 1'
#
loop_
_entity.id
_entity.type
_entity.pdbx_description
1 polymer ?
#
loop_
_entity_poly.entity_id
_entity_poly.type
_entity_poly.pdbx_seq_one_letter_code
_entity_poly.pdbx_strand_id
1 'polypeptide(L)'
;MTDCTKIRPKLTYSDELGGIVGSTLKLSETSVQTYDDIHNVINYIKQKKAIATQVKVIVLKIPIEKIPPLVIFMLPTNGGSNAAEIYDLLINVITMSQDAGVNLVSLGSDGAPVEYNAQQLIMNSEKAETFFEFHDNYYNVHFQVIIV
;
A
#
# COMPACT_ATOMS: atom_id res chain seq x y z
N MET A 1 1.81 -6.68 7.07
CA MET A 1 2.85 -6.97 6.06
C MET A 1 2.48 -6.24 4.78
N THR A 2 3.42 -5.54 4.16
CA THR A 2 3.24 -4.86 2.87
C THR A 2 4.23 -5.40 1.85
N ASP A 3 3.79 -5.48 0.59
CA ASP A 3 4.66 -5.81 -0.56
C ASP A 3 4.01 -5.30 -1.87
N CYS A 4 4.80 -5.18 -2.93
CA CYS A 4 4.36 -4.90 -4.29
C CYS A 4 4.46 -6.15 -5.17
N THR A 5 3.32 -6.73 -5.54
CA THR A 5 3.28 -7.85 -6.48
C THR A 5 3.28 -7.36 -7.92
N LYS A 6 4.19 -7.86 -8.75
CA LYS A 6 4.20 -7.58 -10.20
C LYS A 6 2.99 -8.21 -10.89
N ILE A 7 2.35 -7.44 -11.79
CA ILE A 7 1.23 -7.90 -12.60
C ILE A 7 1.51 -7.66 -14.08
N ARG A 8 0.77 -8.36 -14.95
CA ARG A 8 0.82 -8.10 -16.39
C ARG A 8 0.14 -6.75 -16.68
N PRO A 9 0.83 -5.77 -17.29
CA PRO A 9 0.22 -4.51 -17.66
C PRO A 9 -0.89 -4.73 -18.69
N LYS A 10 -2.12 -4.33 -18.36
CA LYS A 10 -3.28 -4.46 -19.24
C LYS A 10 -4.35 -3.45 -18.85
N LEU A 11 -4.97 -2.83 -19.84
CA LEU A 11 -6.19 -2.04 -19.68
C LEU A 11 -7.38 -2.86 -20.15
N THR A 12 -8.46 -2.85 -19.37
CA THR A 12 -9.70 -3.57 -19.69
C THR A 12 -10.87 -2.65 -19.35
N TYR A 13 -11.94 -2.68 -20.14
CA TYR A 13 -13.18 -2.03 -19.75
C TYR A 13 -13.92 -2.91 -18.73
N SER A 14 -14.45 -2.29 -17.68
CA SER A 14 -15.28 -2.96 -16.68
C SER A 14 -16.69 -2.38 -16.74
N ASP A 15 -17.65 -3.19 -17.14
CA ASP A 15 -19.07 -2.83 -17.16
C ASP A 15 -19.58 -2.51 -15.74
N GLU A 16 -19.11 -3.26 -14.74
CA GLU A 16 -19.48 -3.09 -13.33
C GLU A 16 -19.02 -1.73 -12.77
N LEU A 17 -17.85 -1.26 -13.18
CA LEU A 17 -17.29 0.01 -12.73
C LEU A 17 -17.55 1.16 -13.70
N GLY A 18 -18.17 0.90 -14.86
CA GLY A 18 -18.43 1.89 -15.90
C GLY A 18 -17.17 2.61 -16.38
N GLY A 19 -16.03 1.93 -16.48
CA GLY A 19 -14.75 2.58 -16.74
C GLY A 19 -13.61 1.65 -17.13
N ILE A 20 -12.48 2.25 -17.52
CA ILE A 20 -11.25 1.53 -17.85
C ILE A 20 -10.48 1.19 -16.56
N VAL A 21 -10.24 -0.10 -16.33
CA VAL A 21 -9.47 -0.64 -15.19
C VAL A 21 -8.06 -1.06 -15.61
N GLY A 22 -7.18 -1.23 -14.61
CA GLY A 22 -5.77 -1.58 -14.81
C GLY A 22 -4.84 -0.37 -14.95
N SER A 23 -5.32 0.82 -14.57
CA SER A 23 -4.50 2.02 -14.42
C SER A 23 -4.28 2.36 -12.94
N THR A 24 -3.37 3.30 -12.68
CA THR A 24 -3.13 3.90 -11.36
C THR A 24 -3.95 5.17 -11.11
N LEU A 25 -4.85 5.54 -12.04
CA LEU A 25 -5.68 6.73 -11.94
C LEU A 25 -6.93 6.46 -11.10
N LYS A 26 -7.58 7.53 -10.64
CA LYS A 26 -8.86 7.40 -9.93
C LYS A 26 -9.96 6.94 -10.88
N LEU A 27 -10.98 6.25 -10.36
CA LEU A 27 -12.11 5.78 -11.15
C LEU A 27 -12.84 6.94 -11.87
N SER A 28 -12.90 8.13 -11.24
CA SER A 28 -13.48 9.33 -11.86
C SER A 28 -12.73 9.78 -13.13
N GLU A 29 -11.42 9.49 -13.22
CA GLU A 29 -10.58 9.83 -14.37
C GLU A 29 -10.62 8.76 -15.48
N THR A 30 -11.08 7.55 -15.15
CA THR A 30 -11.18 6.44 -16.09
C THR A 30 -12.60 6.03 -16.43
N SER A 31 -13.59 6.77 -15.90
CA SER A 31 -15.00 6.57 -16.21
C SER A 31 -15.28 6.78 -17.70
N VAL A 32 -16.17 5.97 -18.25
CA VAL A 32 -16.55 5.97 -19.66
C VAL A 32 -18.07 6.10 -19.71
N GLN A 33 -18.57 7.18 -20.33
CA GLN A 33 -20.01 7.42 -20.43
C GLN A 33 -20.56 6.94 -21.77
N THR A 34 -19.77 7.11 -22.83
CA THR A 34 -20.13 6.70 -24.19
C THR A 34 -19.04 5.81 -24.79
N TYR A 35 -19.39 5.06 -25.84
CA TYR A 35 -18.42 4.19 -26.52
C TYR A 35 -17.21 4.97 -27.07
N ASP A 36 -17.44 6.19 -27.56
CA ASP A 36 -16.39 7.04 -28.13
C ASP A 36 -15.36 7.49 -27.07
N ASP A 37 -15.74 7.53 -25.79
CA ASP A 37 -14.85 7.92 -24.71
C ASP A 37 -13.77 6.87 -24.42
N ILE A 38 -14.02 5.59 -24.77
CA ILE A 38 -13.09 4.48 -24.49
C ILE A 38 -11.69 4.78 -25.03
N HIS A 39 -11.61 5.21 -26.29
CA HIS A 39 -10.33 5.51 -26.93
C HIS A 39 -9.66 6.74 -26.30
N ASN A 40 -10.44 7.76 -25.95
CA ASN A 40 -9.95 8.98 -25.32
C ASN A 40 -9.35 8.68 -23.94
N VAL A 41 -10.06 7.90 -23.12
CA VAL A 41 -9.60 7.49 -21.78
C VAL A 41 -8.35 6.60 -21.87
N ILE A 42 -8.33 5.63 -22.78
CA ILE A 42 -7.14 4.77 -22.99
C ILE A 42 -5.92 5.61 -23.40
N ASN A 43 -6.10 6.57 -24.31
CA ASN A 43 -5.02 7.44 -24.75
C ASN A 43 -4.55 8.36 -23.61
N TYR A 44 -5.46 8.89 -22.81
CA TYR A 44 -5.15 9.68 -21.62
C TYR A 44 -4.31 8.88 -20.61
N ILE A 45 -4.70 7.63 -20.30
CA ILE A 45 -3.94 6.74 -19.41
C ILE A 45 -2.51 6.50 -19.94
N LYS A 46 -2.37 6.25 -21.25
CA LYS A 46 -1.07 6.05 -21.90
C LYS A 46 -0.20 7.30 -21.84
N GLN A 47 -0.76 8.48 -22.13
CA GLN A 47 -0.05 9.76 -22.06
C GLN A 47 0.46 10.06 -20.65
N LYS A 48 -0.34 9.72 -19.63
CA LYS A 48 0.04 9.84 -18.21
C LYS A 48 1.02 8.77 -17.72
N LYS A 49 1.36 7.77 -18.55
CA LYS A 49 2.16 6.59 -18.16
C LYS A 49 1.59 5.89 -16.92
N ALA A 50 0.26 5.84 -16.83
CA ALA A 50 -0.47 5.40 -15.65
C ALA A 50 -0.98 3.95 -15.75
N ILE A 51 -0.40 3.13 -16.65
CA ILE A 51 -0.75 1.70 -16.70
C ILE A 51 -0.11 1.01 -15.48
N ALA A 52 -0.92 0.29 -14.70
CA ALA A 52 -0.42 -0.42 -13.54
C ALA A 52 0.48 -1.58 -13.97
N THR A 53 1.63 -1.70 -13.33
CA THR A 53 2.60 -2.79 -13.53
C THR A 53 2.77 -3.63 -12.27
N GLN A 54 2.28 -3.12 -11.13
CA GLN A 54 2.34 -3.75 -9.83
C GLN A 54 1.04 -3.46 -9.06
N VAL A 55 0.78 -4.24 -8.03
CA VAL A 55 -0.26 -3.95 -7.03
C VAL A 55 0.43 -3.96 -5.67
N LYS A 56 0.32 -2.85 -4.95
CA LYS A 56 0.72 -2.79 -3.54
C LYS A 56 -0.37 -3.45 -2.72
N VAL A 57 0.00 -4.43 -1.91
CA VAL A 57 -0.91 -5.22 -1.09
C VAL A 57 -0.50 -5.06 0.37
N ILE A 58 -1.45 -4.71 1.24
CA ILE A 58 -1.25 -4.76 2.68
C ILE A 58 -2.10 -5.88 3.24
N VAL A 59 -1.43 -6.74 3.98
CA VAL A 59 -1.96 -7.96 4.55
C VAL A 59 -1.91 -7.87 6.07
N LEU A 60 -3.06 -8.06 6.70
CA LEU A 60 -3.21 -8.21 8.15
C LEU A 60 -3.00 -9.67 8.53
N LYS A 61 -2.01 -9.92 9.39
CA LYS A 61 -1.75 -11.25 9.95
C LYS A 61 -2.21 -11.28 11.40
N ILE A 62 -3.22 -12.09 11.67
CA ILE A 62 -3.64 -12.40 13.04
C ILE A 62 -2.59 -13.35 13.65
N PRO A 63 -2.00 -13.03 14.82
CA PRO A 63 -0.94 -13.81 15.46
C PRO A 63 -1.50 -15.06 16.16
N ILE A 64 -2.36 -15.79 15.46
CA ILE A 64 -2.91 -17.08 15.87
C ILE A 64 -2.51 -18.08 14.79
N GLU A 65 -2.04 -19.25 15.22
CA GLU A 65 -1.70 -20.34 14.31
C GLU A 65 -2.89 -20.72 13.44
N LYS A 66 -2.61 -21.11 12.19
CA LYS A 66 -3.60 -21.60 11.20
C LYS A 66 -4.64 -20.59 10.70
N ILE A 67 -4.65 -19.35 11.19
CA ILE A 67 -5.43 -18.27 10.57
C ILE A 67 -4.64 -17.73 9.37
N PRO A 68 -5.17 -17.82 8.13
CA PRO A 68 -4.51 -17.27 6.97
C PRO A 68 -4.45 -15.74 7.06
N PRO A 69 -3.41 -15.10 6.48
CA PRO A 69 -3.37 -13.65 6.37
C PRO A 69 -4.56 -13.10 5.56
N LEU A 70 -5.09 -11.95 5.95
CA LEU A 70 -6.19 -11.27 5.24
C LEU A 70 -5.66 -10.05 4.47
N VAL A 71 -6.00 -9.93 3.20
CA VAL A 71 -5.74 -8.72 2.43
C VAL A 71 -6.71 -7.63 2.87
N ILE A 72 -6.19 -6.52 3.41
CA ILE A 72 -7.00 -5.39 3.90
C ILE A 72 -6.90 -4.16 2.98
N PHE A 73 -5.90 -4.13 2.10
CA PHE A 73 -5.70 -3.03 1.18
C PHE A 73 -5.02 -3.51 -0.11
N MET A 74 -5.47 -3.00 -1.25
CA MET A 74 -4.85 -3.20 -2.55
C MET A 74 -4.86 -1.90 -3.33
N LEU A 75 -3.72 -1.52 -3.91
CA LEU A 75 -3.59 -0.33 -4.73
C LEU A 75 -2.76 -0.62 -5.99
N PRO A 76 -3.34 -0.45 -7.19
CA PRO A 76 -2.57 -0.51 -8.43
C PRO A 76 -1.49 0.58 -8.45
N THR A 77 -0.26 0.21 -8.79
CA THR A 77 0.88 1.11 -8.89
C THR A 77 1.72 0.78 -10.14
N ASN A 78 2.52 1.75 -10.57
CA ASN A 78 3.52 1.56 -11.63
C ASN A 78 4.94 1.34 -11.06
N GLY A 79 5.06 1.20 -9.73
CA GLY A 79 6.33 1.04 -9.02
C GLY A 79 7.07 2.36 -8.77
N GLY A 80 6.45 3.50 -9.08
CA GLY A 80 7.04 4.83 -8.90
C GLY A 80 6.78 5.47 -7.54
N SER A 81 6.14 4.76 -6.60
CA SER A 81 5.79 5.32 -5.30
C SER A 81 7.03 5.67 -4.49
N ASN A 82 7.05 6.86 -3.90
CA ASN A 82 8.16 7.30 -3.04
C ASN A 82 7.90 6.98 -1.56
N ALA A 83 8.91 7.19 -0.70
CA ALA A 83 8.82 6.86 0.72
C ALA A 83 7.74 7.66 1.47
N ALA A 84 7.50 8.91 1.10
CA ALA A 84 6.46 9.75 1.71
C ALA A 84 5.05 9.26 1.35
N GLU A 85 4.82 8.90 0.09
CA GLU A 85 3.53 8.32 -0.35
C GLU A 85 3.24 6.99 0.34
N ILE A 86 4.26 6.14 0.54
CA ILE A 86 4.11 4.89 1.28
C ILE A 86 3.87 5.16 2.77
N TYR A 87 4.56 6.13 3.36
CA TYR A 87 4.34 6.58 4.72
C TYR A 87 2.88 7.03 4.92
N ASP A 88 2.36 7.91 4.06
CA ASP A 88 0.98 8.40 4.15
C ASP A 88 -0.04 7.26 4.05
N LEU A 89 0.21 6.30 3.16
CA LEU A 89 -0.61 5.09 3.04
C LEU A 89 -0.62 4.28 4.34
N LEU A 90 0.56 4.01 4.91
CA LEU A 90 0.69 3.20 6.12
C LEU A 90 0.07 3.90 7.34
N ILE A 91 0.22 5.21 7.46
CA ILE A 91 -0.45 6.02 8.50
C ILE A 91 -1.97 5.94 8.35
N ASN A 92 -2.52 6.01 7.14
CA ASN A 92 -3.96 5.86 6.95
C ASN A 92 -4.46 4.48 7.40
N VAL A 93 -3.73 3.40 7.11
CA VAL A 93 -4.07 2.05 7.56
C VAL A 93 -4.00 1.92 9.08
N ILE A 94 -2.99 2.53 9.70
CA ILE A 94 -2.87 2.62 11.15
C ILE A 94 -4.10 3.30 11.76
N THR A 95 -4.43 4.50 11.30
CA THR A 95 -5.58 5.26 11.81
C THR A 95 -6.88 4.48 11.64
N MET A 96 -7.11 3.90 10.46
CA MET A 96 -8.30 3.06 10.21
C MET A 96 -8.36 1.84 11.12
N SER A 97 -7.21 1.25 11.46
CA SER A 97 -7.15 0.11 12.38
C SER A 97 -7.51 0.53 13.81
N GLN A 98 -7.01 1.68 14.27
CA GLN A 98 -7.36 2.27 15.57
C GLN A 98 -8.86 2.60 15.63
N ASP A 99 -9.40 3.26 14.61
CA ASP A 99 -10.83 3.59 14.51
C ASP A 99 -11.71 2.33 14.52
N ALA A 100 -11.22 1.23 13.97
CA ALA A 100 -11.89 -0.08 13.97
C ALA A 100 -11.70 -0.87 15.27
N GLY A 101 -10.93 -0.36 16.26
CA GLY A 101 -10.62 -1.07 17.50
C GLY A 101 -9.65 -2.26 17.32
N VAL A 102 -8.87 -2.26 16.24
CA VAL A 102 -7.86 -3.29 15.95
C VAL A 102 -6.50 -2.81 16.43
N ASN A 103 -6.01 -3.42 17.51
CA ASN A 103 -4.68 -3.12 18.05
C ASN A 103 -3.60 -3.71 17.14
N LEU A 104 -2.80 -2.85 16.50
CA LEU A 104 -1.70 -3.28 15.64
C LEU A 104 -0.44 -3.52 16.46
N VAL A 105 0.07 -4.74 16.42
CA VAL A 105 1.26 -5.13 17.21
C VAL A 105 2.57 -4.88 16.45
N SER A 106 2.54 -5.01 15.11
CA SER A 106 3.74 -4.82 14.30
C SER A 106 3.42 -4.52 12.83
N LEU A 107 4.37 -3.87 12.17
CA LEU A 107 4.38 -3.60 10.74
C LEU A 107 5.65 -4.20 10.14
N GLY A 108 5.54 -4.80 8.96
CA GLY A 108 6.66 -5.42 8.26
C GLY A 108 6.55 -5.22 6.76
N SER A 109 7.70 -5.04 6.12
CA SER A 109 7.91 -4.84 4.68
C SER A 109 8.93 -5.85 4.15
N ASP A 110 9.13 -5.87 2.82
CA ASP A 110 10.13 -6.71 2.14
C ASP A 110 11.59 -6.18 2.26
N GLY A 111 11.77 -5.01 2.89
CA GLY A 111 13.07 -4.37 3.05
C GLY A 111 13.55 -3.59 1.82
N ALA A 112 12.71 -3.35 0.81
CA ALA A 112 13.06 -2.44 -0.28
C ALA A 112 13.43 -1.05 0.29
N PRO A 113 14.47 -0.37 -0.23
CA PRO A 113 14.98 0.88 0.37
C PRO A 113 13.91 1.95 0.58
N VAL A 114 12.96 2.04 -0.34
CA VAL A 114 11.83 2.97 -0.28
C VAL A 114 10.82 2.61 0.82
N GLU A 115 10.57 1.31 1.06
CA GLU A 115 9.70 0.85 2.15
C GLU A 115 10.39 0.98 3.50
N TYR A 116 11.70 0.70 3.57
CA TYR A 116 12.51 0.96 4.76
C TYR A 116 12.48 2.44 5.14
N ASN A 117 12.70 3.34 4.18
CA ASN A 117 12.64 4.78 4.43
C ASN A 117 11.24 5.22 4.90
N ALA A 118 10.18 4.64 4.35
CA ALA A 118 8.82 4.90 4.82
C ALA A 118 8.63 4.46 6.29
N GLN A 119 9.16 3.29 6.68
CA GLN A 119 9.13 2.83 8.07
C GLN A 119 9.93 3.75 9.00
N GLN A 120 11.10 4.24 8.56
CA GLN A 120 11.86 5.24 9.31
C GLN A 120 11.06 6.53 9.52
N LEU A 121 10.27 6.98 8.54
CA LEU A 121 9.37 8.12 8.72
C LEU A 121 8.30 7.85 9.78
N ILE A 122 7.75 6.63 9.84
CA ILE A 122 6.78 6.24 10.88
C ILE A 122 7.44 6.26 12.26
N MET A 123 8.63 5.66 12.40
CA MET A 123 9.40 5.62 13.66
C MET A 123 9.75 7.01 14.18
N ASN A 124 10.04 7.96 13.29
CA ASN A 124 10.38 9.33 13.66
C ASN A 124 9.16 10.26 13.72
N SER A 125 7.95 9.75 13.50
CA SER A 125 6.75 10.60 13.52
C SER A 125 6.40 10.98 14.96
N GLU A 126 5.92 12.21 15.16
CA GLU A 126 5.43 12.70 16.47
C GLU A 126 4.25 11.86 17.00
N LYS A 127 3.62 11.05 16.14
CA LYS A 127 2.53 10.13 16.48
C LYS A 127 3.01 8.83 17.13
N ALA A 128 4.32 8.55 17.11
CA ALA A 128 4.90 7.39 17.78
C ALA A 128 5.15 7.73 19.25
N GLU A 129 4.13 7.56 20.09
CA GLU A 129 4.19 7.96 21.51
C GLU A 129 4.84 6.90 22.40
N THR A 130 4.78 5.61 22.03
CA THR A 130 5.33 4.50 22.81
C THR A 130 6.04 3.48 21.94
N PHE A 131 7.16 2.96 22.45
CA PHE A 131 7.97 1.96 21.79
C PHE A 131 8.23 0.77 22.73
N PHE A 132 8.18 -0.44 22.18
CA PHE A 132 8.79 -1.61 22.78
C PHE A 132 10.23 -1.73 22.26
N GLU A 133 11.20 -1.66 23.16
CA GLU A 133 12.62 -1.75 22.85
C GLU A 133 13.20 -3.06 23.35
N PHE A 134 14.07 -3.65 22.53
CA PHE A 134 14.88 -4.81 22.87
C PHE A 134 16.33 -4.54 22.47
N HIS A 135 17.23 -4.63 23.44
CA HIS A 135 18.68 -4.59 23.23
C HIS A 135 19.30 -5.93 23.55
N ASP A 136 20.04 -6.48 22.59
CA ASP A 136 21.00 -7.55 22.81
C ASP A 136 22.41 -7.00 22.62
N ASN A 137 23.09 -6.74 23.74
CA ASN A 137 24.45 -6.20 23.75
C ASN A 137 25.50 -7.21 23.27
N TYR A 138 25.22 -8.51 23.34
CA TYR A 138 26.15 -9.56 22.92
C TYR A 138 26.23 -9.62 21.39
N TYR A 139 25.10 -9.53 20.71
CA TYR A 139 25.04 -9.50 19.24
C TYR A 139 25.04 -8.07 18.66
N ASN A 140 25.05 -7.04 19.50
CA ASN A 140 24.89 -5.64 19.11
C ASN A 140 23.62 -5.40 18.27
N VAL A 141 22.52 -6.00 18.71
CA VAL A 141 21.21 -5.92 18.05
C VAL A 141 20.29 -5.00 18.85
N HIS A 142 19.71 -4.03 18.16
CA HIS A 142 18.67 -3.16 18.71
C HIS A 142 17.40 -3.31 17.88
N PHE A 143 16.31 -3.75 18.51
CA PHE A 143 14.98 -3.76 17.94
C PHE A 143 14.12 -2.73 18.67
N GLN A 144 13.43 -1.90 17.90
CA GLN A 144 12.45 -0.95 18.41
C GLN A 144 11.16 -1.13 17.60
N VAL A 145 10.04 -1.35 18.29
CA VAL A 145 8.71 -1.53 17.69
C VAL A 145 7.78 -0.49 18.26
N ILE A 146 7.10 0.27 17.41
CA ILE A 146 6.11 1.25 17.86
C ILE A 146 4.89 0.50 18.38
N ILE A 147 4.37 0.93 19.53
CA ILE A 147 3.05 0.52 20.03
C ILE A 147 2.05 1.52 19.45
N VAL A 148 1.19 1.03 18.55
CA VAL A 148 0.24 1.82 17.77
C VAL A 148 -1.19 1.49 18.16
#